data_AF-A0A966HXY9-F1
#
_entry.id   AF-A0A966HXY9-F1
#
_cell.length_a   1.000
_cell.length_b   1.000
_cell.length_c   1.000
_cell.angle_alpha   90.00
_cell.angle_beta   90.00
_cell.angle_gamma   90.00
#
_symmetry.space_group_name_H-M   'P 1'
#
loop_
_entity.id
_entity.type
_entity.pdbx_description
1 polymer ?
#
loop_
_entity_poly.entity_id
_entity_poly.type
_entity_poly.pdbx_seq_one_letter_code
_entity_poly.pdbx_strand_id
1 'polypeptide(L)'
;MTVIVAMDGPSGSGKSSTSKAIAKRAGWLYLDTGALYRAATWLAMRETIDDAQSLVAALEKYPIVFKTDPDNPITLCGGIDISQVIRTPEVTSAVSRVSAWPELRASLLLLQRRIIESAKNGIVVEGRDIGTVVAPQAQLKIWLQADINARAIRRDSEQREMKFDNGGVAKVADSLHDRDILDSTRIASPLKKADDALVVDSTNLTLAETIDYIWNILKQRSLIGLPRVVIIGRPNVGKSTLVNRIIGSREAIIEDTPGVTRDRVSYEAEWNGKNFVVVDTGGWEPTAEGIALKISDAAESAIVDADLVLFVVDAQVGQQSDDDALISVLRKSKKPIMLIANKVDSDKDELEAHSLWNLGLGEPHFISAAHGRGSGDLLDLIVAQLPEVGQSRMDDGYRRIAIVGRPNVGKSSLLNSFAGTTRALVDDAEGTTRDPIDELIDIGDKTWRFIDTAGIRRRAHQASGSDYYAALRTERAIENAEVVIMVLDASVPITEQDLRIISLVEESGKALVIGMNKWDLVDEERRLSLDKETDRNFDQV
;
A
#
# COMPACT_ATOMS: atom_id res chain seq x y z
N MET A 1 -3.37 -14.10 8.92
CA MET A 1 -1.94 -14.35 9.17
C MET A 1 -1.31 -13.01 9.48
N THR A 2 -0.55 -12.87 10.57
CA THR A 2 0.08 -11.60 10.94
C THR A 2 1.16 -11.24 9.92
N VAL A 3 1.09 -10.01 9.41
CA VAL A 3 2.07 -9.51 8.43
C VAL A 3 3.26 -8.89 9.15
N ILE A 4 4.46 -9.33 8.82
CA ILE A 4 5.70 -8.85 9.42
C ILE A 4 6.51 -8.16 8.32
N VAL A 5 6.84 -6.89 8.57
CA VAL A 5 7.77 -6.11 7.73
C VAL A 5 9.07 -5.94 8.47
N ALA A 6 10.13 -6.56 7.96
CA ALA A 6 11.49 -6.39 8.46
C ALA A 6 12.17 -5.20 7.75
N MET A 7 12.58 -4.19 8.51
CA MET A 7 13.26 -2.99 8.02
C MET A 7 14.71 -2.96 8.50
N ASP A 8 15.64 -3.33 7.64
CA ASP A 8 17.09 -3.30 7.88
C ASP A 8 17.78 -2.22 7.07
N GLY A 9 19.03 -1.91 7.41
CA GLY A 9 19.88 -0.96 6.69
C GLY A 9 20.81 -0.16 7.60
N PRO A 10 21.71 0.66 7.02
CA PRO A 10 22.71 1.42 7.77
C PRO A 10 22.13 2.56 8.60
N SER A 11 22.90 3.08 9.56
CA SER A 11 22.44 4.20 10.42
C SER A 11 22.21 5.46 9.58
N GLY A 12 21.13 6.20 9.87
CA GLY A 12 20.79 7.44 9.16
C GLY A 12 20.06 7.26 7.82
N SER A 13 19.76 6.02 7.39
CA SER A 13 19.01 5.78 6.14
C SER A 13 17.52 6.10 6.21
N GLY A 14 17.00 6.54 7.36
CA GLY A 14 15.58 6.90 7.53
C GLY A 14 14.68 5.77 8.04
N LYS A 15 15.24 4.60 8.40
CA LYS A 15 14.47 3.41 8.85
C LYS A 15 13.40 3.74 9.89
N SER A 16 13.77 4.44 10.96
CA SER A 16 12.86 4.67 12.08
C SER A 16 11.65 5.50 11.68
N SER A 17 11.88 6.58 10.93
CA SER A 17 10.82 7.45 10.42
C SER A 17 9.92 6.71 9.43
N THR A 18 10.51 5.97 8.49
CA THR A 18 9.79 5.19 7.49
C THR A 18 8.97 4.07 8.13
N SER A 19 9.56 3.30 9.05
CA SER A 19 8.89 2.20 9.75
C SER A 19 7.70 2.66 10.59
N LYS A 20 7.84 3.76 11.33
CA LYS A 20 6.73 4.34 12.10
C LYS A 20 5.60 4.79 11.19
N ALA A 21 5.93 5.47 10.09
CA ALA A 21 4.93 5.97 9.17
C ALA A 21 4.16 4.84 8.47
N ILE A 22 4.85 3.77 8.05
CA ILE A 22 4.19 2.58 7.48
C ILE A 22 3.31 1.91 8.54
N ALA A 23 3.83 1.69 9.76
CA ALA A 23 3.06 1.08 10.83
C ALA A 23 1.79 1.89 11.15
N LYS A 24 1.91 3.21 11.24
CA LYS A 24 0.78 4.13 11.44
C LYS A 24 -0.23 4.04 10.29
N ARG A 25 0.25 4.10 9.04
CA ARG A 25 -0.62 4.04 7.84
C ARG A 25 -1.36 2.70 7.73
N ALA A 26 -0.74 1.61 8.18
CA ALA A 26 -1.34 0.27 8.16
C ALA A 26 -2.16 -0.09 9.43
N GLY A 27 -2.16 0.75 10.46
CA GLY A 27 -2.73 0.39 11.76
C GLY A 27 -2.01 -0.81 12.41
N TRP A 28 -0.71 -0.94 12.15
CA TRP A 28 0.13 -2.04 12.63
C TRP A 28 0.95 -1.64 13.85
N LEU A 29 1.44 -2.65 14.56
CA LEU A 29 2.40 -2.44 15.63
C LEU A 29 3.76 -2.01 15.06
N TYR A 30 4.58 -1.38 15.90
CA TYR A 30 5.93 -0.97 15.57
C TYR A 30 6.91 -1.47 16.64
N LEU A 31 8.13 -1.87 16.22
CA LEU A 31 9.21 -2.29 17.11
C LEU A 31 10.55 -1.71 16.67
N ASP A 32 11.14 -0.84 17.52
CA ASP A 32 12.54 -0.41 17.42
C ASP A 32 13.43 -1.37 18.19
N THR A 33 14.05 -2.35 17.52
CA THR A 33 14.96 -3.28 18.19
C THR A 33 16.21 -2.58 18.73
N GLY A 34 16.63 -1.48 18.12
CA GLY A 34 17.73 -0.65 18.59
C GLY A 34 17.43 -0.01 19.95
N ALA A 35 16.17 0.32 20.24
CA ALA A 35 15.77 0.81 21.56
C ALA A 35 15.96 -0.26 22.65
N LEU A 36 15.75 -1.54 22.35
CA LEU A 36 15.98 -2.64 23.30
C LEU A 36 17.47 -2.78 23.65
N TYR A 37 18.33 -2.75 22.64
CA TYR A 37 19.78 -2.79 22.86
C TYR A 37 20.29 -1.56 23.62
N ARG A 38 19.74 -0.37 23.33
CA ARG A 38 20.08 0.86 24.07
C ARG A 38 19.56 0.84 25.51
N ALA A 39 18.40 0.24 25.76
CA ALA A 39 17.89 0.03 27.12
C ALA A 39 18.79 -0.91 27.93
N ALA A 40 19.24 -2.02 27.34
CA ALA A 40 20.20 -2.91 27.99
C ALA A 40 21.55 -2.21 28.25
N THR A 41 22.02 -1.41 27.28
CA THR A 41 23.24 -0.59 27.44
C THR A 41 23.10 0.42 28.58
N TRP A 42 21.96 1.11 28.66
CA TRP A 42 21.68 2.04 29.76
C TRP A 42 21.67 1.34 31.11
N LEU A 43 21.05 0.16 31.21
CA LEU A 43 21.05 -0.63 32.43
C LEU A 43 22.47 -1.04 32.83
N ALA A 44 23.28 -1.48 31.87
CA ALA A 44 24.68 -1.83 32.11
C ALA A 44 25.46 -0.63 32.67
N MET A 45 25.26 0.56 32.12
CA MET A 45 25.91 1.79 32.62
C MET A 45 25.42 2.17 34.01
N ARG A 46 24.10 2.08 34.28
CA ARG A 46 23.50 2.44 35.56
C ARG A 46 23.98 1.55 36.70
N GLU A 47 24.11 0.26 36.45
CA GLU A 47 24.52 -0.74 37.43
C GLU A 47 26.03 -1.02 37.40
N THR A 48 26.80 -0.30 36.55
CA THR A 48 28.25 -0.48 36.37
C THR A 48 28.63 -1.92 35.98
N ILE A 49 27.86 -2.52 35.07
CA ILE A 49 28.06 -3.88 34.55
C ILE A 49 28.92 -3.83 33.28
N ASP A 50 29.96 -4.65 33.24
CA ASP A 50 30.91 -4.74 32.14
C ASP A 50 30.98 -6.11 31.44
N ASP A 51 30.21 -7.10 31.90
CA ASP A 51 30.09 -8.43 31.32
C ASP A 51 28.63 -8.82 30.93
N ALA A 52 28.50 -9.79 30.02
CA ALA A 52 27.22 -10.18 29.45
C ALA A 52 26.33 -10.99 30.41
N GLN A 53 26.91 -11.85 31.27
CA GLN A 53 26.13 -12.70 32.18
C GLN A 53 25.46 -11.87 33.27
N SER A 54 26.21 -10.95 33.89
CA SER A 54 25.67 -10.03 34.88
C SER A 54 24.58 -9.13 34.30
N LEU A 55 24.73 -8.71 33.03
CA LEU A 55 23.70 -7.90 32.37
C LEU A 55 22.42 -8.69 32.10
N VAL A 56 22.54 -9.94 31.64
CA VAL A 56 21.37 -10.81 31.44
C VAL A 56 20.64 -11.06 32.77
N ALA A 57 21.37 -11.33 33.86
CA ALA A 57 20.77 -11.46 35.19
C ALA A 57 20.10 -10.16 35.67
N ALA A 58 20.69 -9.00 35.38
CA ALA A 58 20.09 -7.71 35.70
C ALA A 58 18.79 -7.45 34.90
N LEU A 59 18.70 -7.92 33.66
CA LEU A 59 17.50 -7.81 32.82
C LEU A 59 16.34 -8.67 33.34
N GLU A 60 16.60 -9.76 34.07
CA GLU A 60 15.54 -10.51 34.76
C GLU A 60 14.94 -9.70 35.91
N LYS A 61 15.78 -8.95 36.64
CA LYS A 61 15.34 -8.07 37.75
C LYS A 61 14.69 -6.79 37.25
N TYR A 62 15.19 -6.22 36.15
CA TYR A 62 14.72 -4.97 35.54
C TYR A 62 14.31 -5.21 34.09
N PRO A 63 13.17 -5.89 33.85
CA PRO A 63 12.76 -6.28 32.51
C PRO A 63 12.55 -5.06 31.61
N ILE A 64 12.94 -5.22 30.35
CA ILE A 64 12.66 -4.24 29.29
C ILE A 64 11.24 -4.49 28.77
N VAL A 65 10.45 -3.42 28.68
CA VAL A 65 9.13 -3.44 28.04
C VAL A 65 9.10 -2.37 26.96
N PHE A 66 8.74 -2.75 25.75
CA PHE A 66 8.55 -1.83 24.64
C PHE A 66 7.07 -1.73 24.30
N LYS A 67 6.50 -0.53 24.38
CA LYS A 67 5.13 -0.25 23.92
C LYS A 67 5.18 0.00 22.41
N THR A 68 4.41 -0.79 21.68
CA THR A 68 4.48 -0.94 20.21
C THR A 68 3.61 0.05 19.43
N ASP A 69 3.01 1.04 20.09
CA ASP A 69 2.23 2.08 19.43
C ASP A 69 3.16 2.97 18.58
N PRO A 70 2.97 3.04 17.24
CA PRO A 70 3.80 3.86 16.37
C PRO A 70 3.66 5.37 16.62
N ASP A 71 2.53 5.84 17.17
CA ASP A 71 2.33 7.25 17.50
C ASP A 71 3.10 7.68 18.75
N ASN A 72 3.30 6.75 19.69
CA ASN A 72 4.01 7.02 20.94
C ASN A 72 4.77 5.77 21.46
N PRO A 73 5.89 5.40 20.82
CA PRO A 73 6.67 4.24 21.25
C PRO A 73 7.42 4.56 22.54
N ILE A 74 7.15 3.78 23.59
CA ILE A 74 7.72 3.95 24.93
C ILE A 74 8.58 2.74 25.28
N THR A 75 9.80 2.99 25.74
CA THR A 75 10.71 1.96 26.28
C THR A 75 10.83 2.10 27.78
N LEU A 76 10.43 1.05 28.51
CA LEU A 76 10.59 0.95 29.95
C LEU A 76 11.70 -0.04 30.31
N CYS A 77 12.41 0.21 31.40
CA CYS A 77 13.30 -0.77 32.03
C CYS A 77 13.06 -0.77 33.54
N GLY A 78 12.67 -1.92 34.10
CA GLY A 78 12.29 -2.03 35.51
C GLY A 78 11.11 -1.11 35.89
N GLY A 79 10.21 -0.84 34.94
CA GLY A 79 9.05 0.03 35.12
C GLY A 79 9.30 1.53 34.92
N ILE A 80 10.55 1.96 34.69
CA ILE A 80 10.91 3.37 34.49
C ILE A 80 10.92 3.69 32.99
N ASP A 81 10.28 4.79 32.58
CA ASP A 81 10.38 5.29 31.20
C ASP A 81 11.76 5.87 30.92
N ILE A 82 12.47 5.22 30.02
CA ILE A 82 13.84 5.58 29.62
C ILE A 82 13.91 6.02 28.16
N SER A 83 12.77 6.26 27.50
CA SER A 83 12.68 6.54 26.07
C SER A 83 13.58 7.71 25.63
N GLN A 84 13.69 8.75 26.45
CA GLN A 84 14.58 9.88 26.16
C GLN A 84 16.04 9.58 26.51
N VAL A 85 16.29 8.97 27.66
CA VAL A 85 17.65 8.74 28.17
C VAL A 85 18.43 7.76 27.29
N ILE A 86 17.76 6.75 26.70
CA ILE A 86 18.42 5.80 25.80
C ILE A 86 18.92 6.46 24.50
N ARG A 87 18.46 7.67 24.16
CA ARG A 87 18.88 8.40 22.94
C ARG A 87 20.03 9.38 23.18
N THR A 88 20.54 9.46 24.40
CA THR A 88 21.66 10.32 24.77
C THR A 88 22.96 9.93 24.06
N PRO A 89 23.91 10.87 23.86
CA PRO A 89 25.21 10.58 23.27
C PRO A 89 26.00 9.49 24.02
N GLU A 90 25.89 9.45 25.34
CA GLU A 90 26.60 8.50 26.20
C GLU A 90 26.14 7.06 25.97
N VAL A 91 24.82 6.82 25.91
CA VAL A 91 24.27 5.49 25.56
C VAL A 91 24.57 5.16 24.11
N THR A 92 24.47 6.15 23.23
CA THR A 92 24.72 5.97 21.80
C THR A 92 26.17 5.56 21.52
N SER A 93 27.17 6.11 22.22
CA SER A 93 28.57 5.71 22.02
C SER A 93 28.87 4.31 22.60
N ALA A 94 28.19 3.91 23.68
CA ALA A 94 28.41 2.63 24.34
C ALA A 94 27.68 1.43 23.68
N VAL A 95 26.54 1.65 23.01
CA VAL A 95 25.65 0.57 22.55
C VAL A 95 26.33 -0.42 21.62
N SER A 96 27.23 0.04 20.75
CA SER A 96 27.95 -0.79 19.79
C SER A 96 28.77 -1.89 20.47
N ARG A 97 29.39 -1.59 21.63
CA ARG A 97 30.17 -2.57 22.40
C ARG A 97 29.25 -3.60 23.07
N VAL A 98 28.20 -3.14 23.74
CA VAL A 98 27.29 -3.98 24.52
C VAL A 98 26.42 -4.86 23.61
N SER A 99 25.93 -4.34 22.48
CA SER A 99 25.09 -5.09 21.54
C SER A 99 25.82 -6.19 20.76
N ALA A 100 27.14 -6.27 20.88
CA ALA A 100 27.96 -7.32 20.29
C ALA A 100 28.01 -8.61 21.13
N TRP A 101 27.57 -8.58 22.39
CA TRP A 101 27.60 -9.73 23.28
C TRP A 101 26.58 -10.82 22.88
N PRO A 102 27.00 -12.05 22.54
CA PRO A 102 26.11 -13.11 22.09
C PRO A 102 24.98 -13.45 23.07
N GLU A 103 25.28 -13.47 24.37
CA GLU A 103 24.32 -13.81 25.43
C GLU A 103 23.21 -12.75 25.53
N LEU A 104 23.58 -11.46 25.43
CA LEU A 104 22.60 -10.38 25.40
C LEU A 104 21.71 -10.48 24.14
N ARG A 105 22.32 -10.75 22.97
CA ARG A 105 21.58 -10.91 21.72
C ARG A 105 20.58 -12.06 21.80
N ALA A 106 20.99 -13.20 22.37
CA ALA A 106 20.11 -14.35 22.56
C ALA A 106 18.92 -14.02 23.48
N SER A 107 19.17 -13.31 24.59
CA SER A 107 18.11 -12.87 25.51
C SER A 107 17.13 -11.88 24.85
N LEU A 108 17.64 -10.87 24.15
CA LEU A 108 16.79 -9.88 23.48
C LEU A 108 16.06 -10.44 22.26
N LEU A 109 16.61 -11.46 21.58
CA LEU A 109 15.93 -12.14 20.48
C LEU A 109 14.62 -12.80 20.94
N LEU A 110 14.62 -13.42 22.13
CA LEU A 110 13.40 -14.00 22.71
C LEU A 110 12.34 -12.92 22.98
N LEU A 111 12.75 -11.76 23.50
CA LEU A 111 11.85 -10.63 23.73
C LEU A 111 11.30 -10.08 22.41
N GLN A 112 12.15 -9.89 21.40
CA GLN A 112 11.76 -9.39 20.08
C GLN A 112 10.73 -10.31 19.42
N ARG A 113 10.97 -11.62 19.40
CA ARG A 113 10.03 -12.60 18.82
C ARG A 113 8.71 -12.64 19.58
N ARG A 114 8.73 -12.58 20.91
CA ARG A 114 7.50 -12.49 21.72
C ARG A 114 6.67 -11.25 21.38
N ILE A 115 7.32 -10.11 21.16
CA ILE A 115 6.62 -8.88 20.74
C ILE A 115 6.02 -9.06 19.34
N ILE A 116 6.77 -9.63 18.40
CA ILE A 116 6.28 -9.91 17.04
C ILE A 116 5.07 -10.87 17.06
N GLU A 117 5.14 -11.94 17.84
CA GLU A 117 4.08 -12.93 18.00
C GLU A 117 2.80 -12.34 18.63
N SER A 118 2.92 -11.26 19.41
CA SER A 118 1.76 -10.57 20.00
C SER A 118 0.94 -9.76 18.99
N ALA A 119 1.49 -9.49 17.80
CA ALA A 119 0.81 -8.72 16.76
C ALA A 119 -0.29 -9.57 16.09
N LYS A 120 -1.53 -9.09 16.10
CA LYS A 120 -2.68 -9.78 15.47
C LYS A 120 -2.82 -9.49 13.97
N ASN A 121 -2.58 -8.24 13.57
CA ASN A 121 -2.81 -7.76 12.21
C ASN A 121 -1.49 -7.65 11.44
N GLY A 122 -0.59 -6.81 11.92
CA GLY A 122 0.77 -6.71 11.40
C GLY A 122 1.70 -5.93 12.32
N ILE A 123 2.99 -6.01 12.01
CA ILE A 123 4.05 -5.30 12.74
C ILE A 123 5.18 -4.90 11.79
N VAL A 124 5.68 -3.67 11.94
CA VAL A 124 6.92 -3.21 11.31
C VAL A 124 8.04 -3.25 12.34
N VAL A 125 9.08 -4.03 12.07
CA VAL A 125 10.21 -4.24 12.96
C VAL A 125 11.44 -3.64 12.30
N GLU A 126 12.07 -2.65 12.94
CA GLU A 126 13.30 -2.06 12.45
C GLU A 126 14.55 -2.51 13.22
N GLY A 127 15.67 -2.60 12.50
CA GLY A 127 16.94 -2.98 13.08
C GLY A 127 18.08 -3.10 12.08
N ARG A 128 18.95 -4.08 12.34
CA ARG A 128 20.16 -4.35 11.55
C ARG A 128 20.22 -5.77 11.00
N ASP A 129 19.60 -6.71 11.70
CA ASP A 129 19.55 -8.13 11.40
C ASP A 129 18.12 -8.70 11.53
N ILE A 130 17.12 -7.87 11.21
CA ILE A 130 15.72 -8.28 11.34
C ILE A 130 15.38 -9.38 10.34
N GLY A 131 15.62 -9.14 9.05
CA GLY A 131 15.30 -10.08 7.97
C GLY A 131 16.20 -11.31 7.94
N THR A 132 17.34 -11.29 8.64
CA THR A 132 18.30 -12.40 8.69
C THR A 132 18.16 -13.25 9.95
N VAL A 133 17.91 -12.65 11.12
CA VAL A 133 17.96 -13.34 12.42
C VAL A 133 16.64 -13.24 13.18
N VAL A 134 16.10 -12.03 13.33
CA VAL A 134 14.94 -11.79 14.22
C VAL A 134 13.66 -12.38 13.63
N ALA A 135 13.36 -12.00 12.38
CA ALA A 135 12.19 -12.38 11.60
C ALA A 135 12.60 -12.87 10.18
N PRO A 136 13.32 -13.99 10.06
CA PRO A 136 13.72 -14.54 8.76
C PRO A 136 12.54 -15.03 7.91
N GLN A 137 11.36 -15.18 8.50
CA GLN A 137 10.12 -15.54 7.81
C GLN A 137 9.20 -14.32 7.56
N ALA A 138 9.72 -13.10 7.73
CA ALA A 138 8.96 -11.89 7.43
C ALA A 138 8.49 -11.88 5.97
N GLN A 139 7.21 -11.57 5.74
CA GLN A 139 6.61 -11.57 4.40
C GLN A 139 7.15 -10.45 3.52
N LEU A 140 7.65 -9.37 4.13
CA LEU A 140 8.43 -8.34 3.44
C LEU A 140 9.69 -8.01 4.22
N LYS A 141 10.83 -8.10 3.54
CA LYS A 141 12.14 -7.67 4.05
C LYS A 141 12.66 -6.54 3.18
N ILE A 142 12.99 -5.43 3.81
CA ILE A 142 13.48 -4.22 3.15
C ILE A 142 14.87 -3.92 3.69
N TRP A 143 15.78 -3.64 2.76
CA TRP A 143 17.06 -3.03 3.02
C TRP A 143 17.01 -1.57 2.58
N LEU A 144 16.77 -0.68 3.53
CA LEU A 144 16.69 0.75 3.28
C LEU A 144 18.09 1.37 3.34
N GLN A 145 18.60 1.79 2.18
CA GLN A 145 19.90 2.40 2.03
C GLN A 145 19.80 3.87 1.62
N ALA A 146 20.90 4.59 1.84
CA ALA A 146 21.15 5.91 1.31
C ALA A 146 22.66 6.15 1.29
N ASP A 147 23.14 6.99 0.38
CA ASP A 147 24.55 7.38 0.35
C ASP A 147 24.98 8.06 1.68
N ILE A 148 26.29 8.09 1.93
CA ILE A 148 26.82 8.60 3.20
C ILE A 148 26.52 10.09 3.40
N ASN A 149 26.45 10.87 2.31
CA ASN A 149 26.22 12.31 2.36
C ASN A 149 24.78 12.63 2.77
N ALA A 150 23.80 12.00 2.13
CA ALA A 150 22.38 12.10 2.46
C ALA A 150 22.13 11.66 3.91
N ARG A 151 22.75 10.57 4.35
CA ARG A 151 22.64 10.10 5.76
C ARG A 151 23.25 11.09 6.75
N ALA A 152 24.42 11.65 6.42
CA ALA A 152 25.08 12.64 7.27
C ALA A 152 24.28 13.94 7.39
N ILE A 153 23.71 14.43 6.29
CA ILE A 153 22.84 15.63 6.27
C ILE A 153 21.60 15.41 7.14
N ARG A 154 20.88 14.29 6.96
CA ARG A 154 19.69 13.94 7.77
C ARG A 154 20.03 13.83 9.24
N ARG A 155 21.18 13.22 9.56
CA ARG A 155 21.60 13.02 10.94
C ARG A 155 22.06 14.30 11.61
N ASP A 156 22.71 15.19 10.87
CA ASP A 156 23.08 16.53 11.33
C ASP A 156 21.84 17.37 11.63
N SER A 157 20.81 17.34 10.76
CA SER A 157 19.55 18.05 11.02
C SER A 157 18.83 17.53 12.27
N GLU A 158 18.72 16.20 12.44
CA GLU A 158 18.11 15.59 13.65
C GLU A 158 18.82 16.03 14.94
N GLN A 159 20.16 16.09 14.94
CA GLN A 159 20.94 16.45 16.12
C GLN A 159 20.83 17.95 16.46
N ARG A 160 20.76 18.81 15.44
CA ARG A 160 20.55 20.25 15.63
C ARG A 160 19.18 20.56 16.20
N GLU A 161 18.13 19.85 15.76
CA GLU A 161 16.79 19.96 16.35
C GLU A 161 16.80 19.58 17.84
N MET A 162 17.63 18.61 18.22
CA MET A 162 17.85 18.21 19.61
C MET A 162 18.89 19.09 20.36
N LYS A 163 19.35 20.19 19.76
CA LYS A 163 20.34 21.14 20.32
C LYS A 163 21.69 20.53 20.71
N PHE A 164 22.12 19.47 20.02
CA PHE A 164 23.46 18.94 20.16
C PHE A 164 24.41 19.55 19.11
N ASP A 165 25.58 20.03 19.55
CA ASP A 165 26.66 20.45 18.64
C ASP A 165 27.49 19.22 18.25
N ASN A 166 27.54 18.94 16.96
CA ASN A 166 28.18 17.78 16.36
C ASN A 166 29.36 18.16 15.45
N GLY A 167 29.70 19.45 15.35
CA GLY A 167 30.78 19.94 14.51
C GLY A 167 30.57 19.76 13.00
N GLY A 168 29.32 19.60 12.55
CA GLY A 168 28.91 19.66 11.15
C GLY A 168 28.87 18.31 10.40
N VAL A 169 28.31 18.36 9.18
CA VAL A 169 28.00 17.20 8.33
C VAL A 169 29.20 16.27 8.10
N ALA A 170 30.41 16.81 7.93
CA ALA A 170 31.62 16.02 7.68
C ALA A 170 31.98 15.10 8.86
N LYS A 171 31.93 15.60 10.10
CA LYS A 171 32.20 14.78 11.30
C LYS A 171 31.12 13.72 11.53
N VAL A 172 29.87 14.04 11.19
CA VAL A 172 28.76 13.08 11.23
C VAL A 172 28.96 11.98 10.21
N ALA A 173 29.44 12.31 8.99
CA ALA A 173 29.75 11.33 7.96
C ALA A 173 30.85 10.36 8.40
N ASP A 174 31.97 10.87 8.94
CA ASP A 174 33.07 10.05 9.46
C ASP A 174 32.58 9.10 10.57
N SER A 175 31.80 9.62 11.53
CA SER A 175 31.23 8.82 12.61
C SER A 175 30.26 7.73 12.11
N LEU A 176 29.45 8.03 11.09
CA LEU A 176 28.57 7.04 10.48
C LEU A 176 29.35 5.96 9.74
N HIS A 177 30.42 6.35 9.02
CA HIS A 177 31.27 5.43 8.28
C HIS A 177 31.99 4.43 9.20
N ASP A 178 32.63 4.92 10.26
CA ASP A 178 33.31 4.07 11.24
C ASP A 178 32.35 3.07 11.89
N ARG A 179 31.12 3.51 12.17
CA ARG A 179 30.08 2.65 12.75
C ARG A 179 29.61 1.58 11.77
N ASP A 180 29.38 1.93 10.51
CA ASP A 180 28.97 0.97 9.50
C ASP A 180 30.04 -0.11 9.28
N ILE A 181 31.33 0.26 9.30
CA ILE A 181 32.44 -0.71 9.27
C ILE A 181 32.41 -1.62 10.51
N LEU A 182 32.35 -1.03 11.70
CA LEU A 182 32.30 -1.78 12.95
C LEU A 182 31.07 -2.70 13.05
N ASP A 183 29.93 -2.33 12.45
CA ASP A 183 28.70 -3.11 12.51
C ASP A 183 28.67 -4.22 11.44
N SER A 184 29.26 -4.00 10.26
CA SER A 184 29.31 -4.99 9.16
C SER A 184 30.37 -6.08 9.37
N THR A 185 31.44 -5.80 10.12
CA THR A 185 32.58 -6.71 10.31
C THR A 185 32.49 -7.60 11.56
N ARG A 186 31.36 -7.59 12.29
CA ARG A 186 31.22 -8.36 13.54
C ARG A 186 31.00 -9.85 13.30
N ILE A 187 31.51 -10.65 14.24
CA ILE A 187 31.34 -12.11 14.26
C ILE A 187 29.87 -12.50 14.52
N ALA A 188 29.17 -11.77 15.40
CA ALA A 188 27.77 -12.02 15.72
C ALA A 188 26.85 -10.95 15.11
N SER A 189 25.84 -11.39 14.35
CA SER A 189 24.84 -10.54 13.67
C SER A 189 25.42 -9.31 12.94
N PRO A 190 26.28 -9.53 11.94
CA PRO A 190 26.80 -8.42 11.13
C PRO A 190 25.64 -7.69 10.43
N LEU A 191 25.83 -6.39 10.19
CA LEU A 191 24.95 -5.61 9.33
C LEU A 191 25.03 -6.16 7.89
N LYS A 192 24.14 -7.12 7.58
CA LYS A 192 24.09 -7.82 6.30
C LYS A 192 22.65 -7.88 5.81
N LYS A 193 22.49 -7.58 4.52
CA LYS A 193 21.23 -7.73 3.81
C LYS A 193 20.81 -9.20 3.78
N ALA A 194 19.54 -9.49 4.07
CA ALA A 194 18.97 -10.82 3.83
C ALA A 194 18.89 -11.11 2.33
N ASP A 195 19.05 -12.36 1.93
CA ASP A 195 19.18 -12.72 0.51
C ASP A 195 17.91 -12.35 -0.30
N ASP A 196 16.74 -12.44 0.33
CA ASP A 196 15.42 -12.10 -0.21
C ASP A 196 14.96 -10.67 0.13
N ALA A 197 15.83 -9.82 0.70
CA ALA A 197 15.47 -8.44 1.01
C ALA A 197 15.49 -7.53 -0.23
N LEU A 198 14.40 -6.78 -0.41
CA LEU A 198 14.29 -5.74 -1.42
C LEU A 198 15.13 -4.53 -1.01
N VAL A 199 15.97 -4.05 -1.93
CA VAL A 199 16.79 -2.85 -1.69
C VAL A 199 15.97 -1.63 -2.05
N VAL A 200 15.82 -0.71 -1.10
CA VAL A 200 15.17 0.59 -1.31
C VAL A 200 16.22 1.67 -1.13
N ASP A 201 16.56 2.36 -2.22
CA ASP A 201 17.50 3.48 -2.19
C ASP A 201 16.75 4.79 -1.94
N SER A 202 16.92 5.35 -0.74
CA SER A 202 16.28 6.59 -0.34
C SER A 202 17.14 7.83 -0.59
N THR A 203 18.29 7.72 -1.26
CA THR A 203 19.27 8.84 -1.41
C THR A 203 18.62 10.11 -1.93
N ASN A 204 17.82 10.00 -2.99
CA ASN A 204 17.14 11.12 -3.64
C ASN A 204 15.63 11.15 -3.38
N LEU A 205 15.15 10.37 -2.41
CA LEU A 205 13.73 10.31 -2.05
C LEU A 205 13.49 11.10 -0.77
N THR A 206 12.38 11.83 -0.75
CA THR A 206 11.80 12.37 0.48
C THR A 206 11.25 11.23 1.34
N LEU A 207 10.94 11.54 2.61
CA LEU A 207 10.29 10.58 3.50
C LEU A 207 8.94 10.12 2.94
N ALA A 208 8.12 11.03 2.40
CA ALA A 208 6.82 10.72 1.80
C ALA A 208 6.97 9.77 0.60
N GLU A 209 7.87 10.07 -0.34
CA GLU A 209 8.13 9.20 -1.49
C GLU A 209 8.67 7.83 -1.09
N THR A 210 9.52 7.77 -0.06
CA THR A 210 10.03 6.50 0.47
C THR A 210 8.90 5.66 1.08
N ILE A 211 7.99 6.30 1.82
CA ILE A 211 6.80 5.64 2.40
C ILE A 211 5.90 5.13 1.28
N ASP A 212 5.59 5.96 0.28
CA ASP A 212 4.72 5.57 -0.83
C ASP A 212 5.31 4.44 -1.65
N TYR A 213 6.63 4.45 -1.89
CA TYR A 213 7.33 3.38 -2.58
C TYR A 213 7.17 2.04 -1.84
N ILE A 214 7.44 2.02 -0.54
CA ILE A 214 7.29 0.79 0.27
C ILE A 214 5.82 0.39 0.43
N TRP A 215 4.92 1.36 0.55
CA TRP A 215 3.48 1.12 0.58
C TRP A 215 2.99 0.43 -0.68
N ASN A 216 3.50 0.84 -1.84
CA ASN A 216 3.18 0.19 -3.12
C ASN A 216 3.72 -1.24 -3.18
N ILE A 217 4.90 -1.54 -2.61
CA ILE A 217 5.39 -2.93 -2.49
C ILE A 217 4.45 -3.77 -1.61
N LEU A 218 4.02 -3.22 -0.48
CA LEU A 218 3.07 -3.90 0.42
C LEU A 218 1.73 -4.17 -0.27
N LYS A 219 1.24 -3.21 -1.06
CA LYS A 219 0.06 -3.38 -1.94
C LYS A 219 0.28 -4.49 -2.97
N GLN A 220 1.38 -4.45 -3.72
CA GLN A 220 1.70 -5.42 -4.78
C GLN A 220 1.78 -6.85 -4.28
N ARG A 221 2.32 -7.05 -3.08
CA ARG A 221 2.42 -8.38 -2.44
C ARG A 221 1.14 -8.80 -1.74
N SER A 222 0.06 -8.02 -1.83
CA SER A 222 -1.21 -8.26 -1.13
C SER A 222 -1.01 -8.46 0.39
N LEU A 223 -0.05 -7.74 0.96
CA LEU A 223 0.29 -7.81 2.39
C LEU A 223 -0.54 -6.84 3.23
N ILE A 224 -1.37 -6.00 2.60
CA ILE A 224 -2.34 -5.14 3.26
C ILE A 224 -3.71 -5.72 2.90
N GLY A 225 -4.53 -6.02 3.92
CA GLY A 225 -5.89 -6.51 3.70
C GLY A 225 -6.76 -5.51 2.95
N LEU A 226 -7.80 -5.99 2.27
CA LEU A 226 -8.77 -5.11 1.59
C LEU A 226 -9.46 -4.17 2.61
N PRO A 227 -9.80 -2.94 2.21
CA PRO A 227 -10.48 -1.99 3.09
C PRO A 227 -11.80 -2.57 3.56
N ARG A 228 -12.15 -2.34 4.83
CA ARG A 228 -13.35 -2.91 5.44
C ARG A 228 -14.41 -1.82 5.59
N VAL A 229 -15.48 -1.96 4.81
CA VAL A 229 -16.71 -1.18 4.92
C VAL A 229 -17.67 -1.94 5.83
N VAL A 230 -17.96 -1.39 7.01
CA VAL A 230 -18.89 -2.01 7.96
C VAL A 230 -20.25 -1.35 7.86
N ILE A 231 -21.29 -2.14 7.63
CA ILE A 231 -22.67 -1.65 7.55
C ILE A 231 -23.38 -1.93 8.86
N ILE A 232 -23.92 -0.88 9.48
CA ILE A 232 -24.63 -0.94 10.76
C ILE A 232 -25.89 -0.08 10.73
N GLY A 233 -26.87 -0.42 11.57
CA GLY A 233 -28.17 0.24 11.60
C GLY A 233 -29.25 -0.68 12.19
N ARG A 234 -30.40 -0.12 12.58
CA ARG A 234 -31.52 -0.88 13.18
C ARG A 234 -32.00 -2.05 12.31
N PRO A 235 -32.66 -3.07 12.89
CA PRO A 235 -33.36 -4.06 12.08
C PRO A 235 -34.30 -3.39 11.07
N ASN A 236 -34.46 -3.99 9.88
CA ASN A 236 -35.41 -3.56 8.84
C ASN A 236 -35.17 -2.18 8.16
N VAL A 237 -34.04 -1.51 8.43
CA VAL A 237 -33.63 -0.27 7.71
C VAL A 237 -33.12 -0.53 6.29
N GLY A 238 -32.95 -1.80 5.89
CA GLY A 238 -32.52 -2.19 4.55
C GLY A 238 -31.01 -2.43 4.37
N LYS A 239 -30.28 -2.75 5.46
CA LYS A 239 -28.84 -3.11 5.42
C LYS A 239 -28.53 -4.21 4.40
N SER A 240 -29.20 -5.36 4.49
CA SER A 240 -28.93 -6.50 3.60
C SER A 240 -29.33 -6.20 2.14
N THR A 241 -30.32 -5.33 1.91
CA THR A 241 -30.64 -4.83 0.57
C THR A 241 -29.51 -3.97 0.01
N LEU A 242 -28.89 -3.12 0.84
CA LEU A 242 -27.73 -2.33 0.47
C LEU A 242 -26.50 -3.22 0.22
N VAL A 243 -26.23 -4.21 1.09
CA VAL A 243 -25.16 -5.20 0.87
C VAL A 243 -25.35 -5.89 -0.48
N ASN A 244 -26.56 -6.40 -0.76
CA ASN A 244 -26.87 -7.07 -2.03
C ASN A 244 -26.69 -6.15 -3.24
N ARG A 245 -26.95 -4.85 -3.08
CA ARG A 245 -26.70 -3.85 -4.14
C ARG A 245 -25.21 -3.65 -4.37
N ILE A 246 -24.42 -3.57 -3.30
CA ILE A 246 -22.97 -3.37 -3.38
C ILE A 246 -22.27 -4.59 -3.99
N ILE A 247 -22.67 -5.81 -3.61
CA ILE A 247 -22.09 -7.03 -4.22
C ILE A 247 -22.55 -7.23 -5.67
N GLY A 248 -23.77 -6.79 -6.00
CA GLY A 248 -24.37 -6.94 -7.33
C GLY A 248 -23.69 -6.13 -8.44
N SER A 249 -22.67 -5.32 -8.14
CA SER A 249 -21.78 -4.70 -9.13
C SER A 249 -20.84 -5.70 -9.83
N ARG A 250 -20.82 -6.98 -9.40
CA ARG A 250 -20.20 -8.10 -10.11
C ARG A 250 -21.02 -9.39 -9.93
N GLU A 251 -21.09 -10.22 -10.98
CA GLU A 251 -21.47 -11.64 -10.82
C GLU A 251 -20.44 -12.29 -9.89
N ALA A 252 -20.79 -12.46 -8.62
CA ALA A 252 -20.02 -13.29 -7.72
C ALA A 252 -20.14 -14.74 -8.20
N ILE A 253 -19.01 -15.37 -8.56
CA ILE A 253 -18.93 -16.83 -8.57
C ILE A 253 -19.05 -17.24 -7.11
N ILE A 254 -20.25 -17.71 -6.76
CA ILE A 254 -20.55 -18.28 -5.45
C ILE A 254 -19.86 -19.66 -5.40
N GLU A 255 -18.75 -19.78 -4.68
CA GLU A 255 -18.37 -21.06 -4.09
C GLU A 255 -19.13 -21.22 -2.77
N ASP A 256 -20.37 -21.72 -2.86
CA ASP A 256 -21.10 -22.25 -1.73
C ASP A 256 -20.37 -23.51 -1.25
N THR A 257 -19.63 -23.41 -0.15
CA THR A 257 -19.35 -24.57 0.70
C THR A 257 -20.23 -24.47 1.94
N PRO A 258 -21.36 -25.18 2.03
CA PRO A 258 -22.21 -25.16 3.21
C PRO A 258 -21.47 -25.85 4.37
N GLY A 259 -21.11 -25.09 5.41
CA GLY A 259 -20.49 -25.70 6.59
C GLY A 259 -19.74 -24.83 7.59
N VAL A 260 -19.74 -23.50 7.48
CA VAL A 260 -19.01 -22.63 8.43
C VAL A 260 -19.97 -21.73 9.19
N THR A 261 -19.74 -21.66 10.50
CA THR A 261 -20.58 -21.12 11.57
C THR A 261 -21.18 -19.73 11.30
N ARG A 262 -22.35 -19.50 11.92
CA ARG A 262 -23.27 -18.35 11.78
C ARG A 262 -22.76 -16.99 12.28
N ASP A 263 -21.45 -16.75 12.26
CA ASP A 263 -20.85 -15.50 12.73
C ASP A 263 -19.99 -14.89 11.62
N ARG A 264 -20.40 -13.68 11.19
CA ARG A 264 -19.71 -12.75 10.27
C ARG A 264 -19.80 -13.12 8.78
N VAL A 265 -20.87 -12.67 8.11
CA VAL A 265 -20.90 -12.70 6.65
C VAL A 265 -20.17 -11.46 6.11
N SER A 266 -18.95 -11.71 5.62
CA SER A 266 -18.14 -10.71 4.90
C SER A 266 -18.23 -11.01 3.42
N TYR A 267 -18.38 -9.97 2.61
CA TYR A 267 -18.51 -10.07 1.16
C TYR A 267 -17.44 -9.22 0.49
N GLU A 268 -16.78 -9.75 -0.53
CA GLU A 268 -15.89 -8.95 -1.38
C GLU A 268 -16.74 -8.15 -2.37
N ALA A 269 -16.34 -6.89 -2.59
CA ALA A 269 -16.98 -5.97 -3.52
C ALA A 269 -15.93 -5.23 -4.34
N GLU A 270 -16.30 -4.85 -5.57
CA GLU A 270 -15.48 -4.06 -6.47
C GLU A 270 -16.32 -2.90 -7.03
N TRP A 271 -15.73 -1.71 -7.02
CA TRP A 271 -16.30 -0.53 -7.68
C TRP A 271 -15.19 0.36 -8.21
N ASN A 272 -15.28 0.77 -9.49
CA ASN A 272 -14.26 1.55 -10.20
C ASN A 272 -12.83 1.00 -10.04
N GLY A 273 -12.67 -0.33 -10.09
CA GLY A 273 -11.37 -1.01 -9.96
C GLY A 273 -10.78 -1.02 -8.55
N LYS A 274 -11.49 -0.52 -7.53
CA LYS A 274 -11.08 -0.68 -6.12
C LYS A 274 -11.86 -1.82 -5.48
N ASN A 275 -11.11 -2.73 -4.87
CA ASN A 275 -11.65 -3.89 -4.14
C ASN A 275 -11.75 -3.55 -2.65
N PHE A 276 -12.85 -3.95 -2.02
CA PHE A 276 -13.06 -3.78 -0.59
C PHE A 276 -13.95 -4.90 -0.04
N VAL A 277 -13.95 -5.06 1.27
CA VAL A 277 -14.79 -6.03 1.97
C VAL A 277 -15.94 -5.28 2.63
N VAL A 278 -17.16 -5.71 2.33
CA VAL A 278 -18.38 -5.28 3.02
C VAL A 278 -18.70 -6.27 4.13
N VAL A 279 -18.89 -5.77 5.34
CA VAL A 279 -19.26 -6.58 6.50
C VAL A 279 -20.68 -6.21 6.92
N ASP A 280 -21.61 -7.17 6.82
CA ASP A 280 -22.96 -7.01 7.37
C ASP A 280 -22.92 -7.34 8.86
N THR A 281 -23.06 -6.33 9.70
CA THR A 281 -23.22 -6.54 11.14
C THR A 281 -24.71 -6.67 11.44
N GLY A 282 -25.11 -7.82 11.97
CA GLY A 282 -26.40 -7.98 12.63
C GLY A 282 -26.43 -7.08 13.87
N GLY A 283 -26.62 -5.78 13.66
CA GLY A 283 -26.16 -4.72 14.56
C GLY A 283 -26.93 -4.52 15.86
N TRP A 284 -27.90 -5.38 16.18
CA TRP A 284 -28.76 -5.22 17.36
C TRP A 284 -29.17 -6.57 17.93
N GLU A 285 -28.98 -6.73 19.23
CA GLU A 285 -29.50 -7.85 20.01
C GLU A 285 -30.59 -7.38 20.99
N PRO A 286 -31.68 -8.15 21.15
CA PRO A 286 -32.69 -7.86 22.17
C PRO A 286 -32.11 -8.09 23.57
N THR A 287 -32.32 -7.14 24.48
CA THR A 287 -31.96 -7.33 25.89
C THR A 287 -32.92 -8.28 26.59
N ALA A 288 -32.41 -9.01 27.60
CA ALA A 288 -33.18 -9.97 28.39
C ALA A 288 -34.39 -9.38 29.14
N GLU A 289 -34.46 -8.04 29.28
CA GLU A 289 -35.55 -7.31 29.95
C GLU A 289 -36.58 -6.72 28.95
N GLY A 290 -36.49 -7.08 27.67
CA GLY A 290 -37.63 -7.08 26.74
C GLY A 290 -37.99 -5.79 26.02
N ILE A 291 -37.27 -4.66 26.19
CA ILE A 291 -37.64 -3.39 25.52
C ILE A 291 -36.46 -2.60 24.93
N ALA A 292 -35.22 -2.75 25.43
CA ALA A 292 -34.06 -2.02 24.88
C ALA A 292 -33.23 -2.89 23.92
N LEU A 293 -32.88 -2.37 22.75
CA LEU A 293 -31.92 -3.00 21.85
C LEU A 293 -30.50 -2.56 22.25
N LYS A 294 -29.55 -3.49 22.36
CA LYS A 294 -28.13 -3.19 22.55
C LYS A 294 -27.34 -3.58 21.32
N ILE A 295 -26.22 -2.89 21.11
CA ILE A 295 -25.23 -3.29 20.12
C ILE A 295 -24.57 -4.57 20.62
N SER A 296 -24.42 -5.54 19.72
CA SER A 296 -23.73 -6.78 20.03
C SER A 296 -22.21 -6.56 20.09
N ASP A 297 -21.50 -7.36 20.89
CA ASP A 297 -20.03 -7.37 20.92
C ASP A 297 -19.44 -7.59 19.51
N ALA A 298 -20.15 -8.33 18.66
CA ALA A 298 -19.80 -8.54 17.26
C ALA A 298 -19.84 -7.24 16.44
N ALA A 299 -20.84 -6.39 16.64
CA ALA A 299 -20.96 -5.10 15.98
C ALA A 299 -19.93 -4.09 16.51
N GLU A 300 -19.66 -4.07 17.82
CA GLU A 300 -18.60 -3.23 18.39
C GLU A 300 -17.22 -3.62 17.85
N SER A 301 -16.90 -4.91 17.82
CA SER A 301 -15.64 -5.41 17.25
C SER A 301 -15.51 -5.04 15.77
N ALA A 302 -16.58 -5.14 14.99
CA ALA A 302 -16.56 -4.78 13.58
C ALA A 302 -16.28 -3.29 13.37
N ILE A 303 -16.87 -2.39 14.18
CA ILE A 303 -16.60 -0.95 14.13
C ILE A 303 -15.12 -0.66 14.39
N VAL A 304 -14.49 -1.35 15.36
CA VAL A 304 -13.06 -1.16 15.67
C VAL A 304 -12.19 -1.54 14.48
N ASP A 305 -12.55 -2.61 13.76
CA ASP A 305 -11.81 -3.13 12.61
C ASP A 305 -12.18 -2.46 11.28
N ALA A 306 -13.12 -1.50 11.28
CA ALA A 306 -13.58 -0.82 10.08
C ALA A 306 -12.60 0.26 9.60
N ASP A 307 -12.48 0.42 8.28
CA ASP A 307 -11.88 1.59 7.64
C ASP A 307 -12.93 2.67 7.37
N LEU A 308 -14.17 2.25 7.11
CA LEU A 308 -15.34 3.11 6.95
C LEU A 308 -16.57 2.43 7.56
N VAL A 309 -17.37 3.19 8.31
CA VAL A 309 -18.66 2.70 8.85
C VAL A 309 -19.82 3.38 8.13
N LEU A 310 -20.71 2.59 7.54
CA LEU A 310 -21.99 3.06 7.00
C LEU A 310 -23.08 2.89 8.05
N PHE A 311 -23.57 4.01 8.57
CA PHE A 311 -24.70 4.02 9.49
C PHE A 311 -26.00 4.22 8.72
N VAL A 312 -26.78 3.15 8.55
CA VAL A 312 -28.00 3.10 7.74
C VAL A 312 -29.23 3.35 8.61
N VAL A 313 -30.02 4.33 8.20
CA VAL A 313 -31.29 4.72 8.83
C VAL A 313 -32.41 4.66 7.78
N ASP A 314 -33.61 4.35 8.22
CA ASP A 314 -34.81 4.40 7.38
C ASP A 314 -35.35 5.84 7.34
N ALA A 315 -35.33 6.46 6.16
CA ALA A 315 -35.76 7.84 5.96
C ALA A 315 -37.24 8.07 6.29
N GLN A 316 -38.09 7.06 6.07
CA GLN A 316 -39.55 7.18 6.29
C GLN A 316 -39.90 7.09 7.78
N VAL A 317 -39.03 6.46 8.57
CA VAL A 317 -39.22 6.30 10.02
C VAL A 317 -38.55 7.44 10.79
N GLY A 318 -37.44 7.97 10.27
CA GLY A 318 -36.65 9.01 10.94
C GLY A 318 -35.88 8.50 12.17
N GLN A 319 -35.37 9.45 12.95
CA GLN A 319 -34.61 9.17 14.18
C GLN A 319 -35.50 8.49 15.23
N GLN A 320 -35.00 7.42 15.85
CA GLN A 320 -35.61 6.83 17.05
C GLN A 320 -34.68 6.93 18.26
N SER A 321 -35.26 6.79 19.46
CA SER A 321 -34.54 6.84 20.74
C SER A 321 -33.42 5.81 20.84
N ASP A 322 -33.58 4.67 20.18
CA ASP A 322 -32.60 3.59 20.22
C ASP A 322 -31.33 3.97 19.43
N ASP A 323 -31.43 4.85 18.43
CA ASP A 323 -30.29 5.27 17.60
C ASP A 323 -29.21 6.02 18.43
N ASP A 324 -29.61 6.69 19.52
CA ASP A 324 -28.72 7.50 20.37
C ASP A 324 -27.60 6.66 21.02
N ALA A 325 -27.89 5.42 21.41
CA ALA A 325 -26.90 4.51 22.00
C ALA A 325 -25.79 4.17 20.99
N LEU A 326 -26.17 3.93 19.73
CA LEU A 326 -25.24 3.62 18.64
C LEU A 326 -24.45 4.85 18.20
N ILE A 327 -25.10 6.01 18.14
CA ILE A 327 -24.40 7.28 17.86
C ILE A 327 -23.32 7.53 18.92
N SER A 328 -23.57 7.22 20.20
CA SER A 328 -22.54 7.35 21.23
C SER A 328 -21.35 6.41 21.02
N VAL A 329 -21.55 5.17 20.55
CA VAL A 329 -20.47 4.22 20.27
C VAL A 329 -19.68 4.67 19.03
N LEU A 330 -20.38 5.05 17.97
CA LEU A 330 -19.78 5.56 16.73
C LEU A 330 -18.92 6.80 16.99
N ARG A 331 -19.40 7.77 17.79
CA ARG A 331 -18.60 8.95 18.16
C ARG A 331 -17.34 8.61 18.95
N LYS A 332 -17.37 7.57 19.79
CA LYS A 332 -16.20 7.12 20.58
C LYS A 332 -15.18 6.36 19.73
N SER A 333 -15.60 5.69 18.66
CA SER A 333 -14.70 4.89 17.81
C SER A 333 -13.69 5.74 17.03
N LYS A 334 -14.01 7.02 16.79
CA LYS A 334 -13.22 7.96 15.96
C LYS A 334 -12.98 7.47 14.53
N LYS A 335 -13.75 6.49 14.07
CA LYS A 335 -13.69 5.99 12.69
C LYS A 335 -14.42 6.96 11.74
N PRO A 336 -14.05 6.99 10.45
CA PRO A 336 -14.87 7.61 9.42
C PRO A 336 -16.28 7.00 9.41
N ILE A 337 -17.31 7.84 9.48
CA ILE A 337 -18.71 7.43 9.52
C ILE A 337 -19.45 8.15 8.39
N MET A 338 -20.26 7.41 7.65
CA MET A 338 -21.14 7.92 6.61
C MET A 338 -22.59 7.62 6.99
N LEU A 339 -23.42 8.66 7.06
CA LEU A 339 -24.84 8.53 7.37
C LEU A 339 -25.63 8.22 6.09
N ILE A 340 -26.30 7.07 6.05
CA ILE A 340 -27.06 6.61 4.88
C ILE A 340 -28.54 6.64 5.20
N ALA A 341 -29.28 7.50 4.52
CA ALA A 341 -30.73 7.59 4.59
C ALA A 341 -31.34 6.72 3.49
N ASN A 342 -31.80 5.52 3.85
CA ASN A 342 -32.33 4.54 2.91
C ASN A 342 -33.86 4.63 2.79
N LYS A 343 -34.41 4.06 1.70
CA LYS A 343 -35.85 4.10 1.33
C LYS A 343 -36.36 5.49 0.90
N VAL A 344 -35.47 6.30 0.33
CA VAL A 344 -35.82 7.57 -0.31
C VAL A 344 -36.23 7.29 -1.75
N ASP A 345 -37.53 7.06 -1.97
CA ASP A 345 -38.06 6.63 -3.26
C ASP A 345 -38.56 7.81 -4.11
N SER A 346 -38.85 8.96 -3.47
CA SER A 346 -39.35 10.18 -4.11
C SER A 346 -38.69 11.46 -3.57
N ASP A 347 -38.83 12.56 -4.31
CA ASP A 347 -38.29 13.87 -3.90
C ASP A 347 -38.95 14.38 -2.61
N LYS A 348 -40.17 13.93 -2.31
CA LYS A 348 -40.85 14.23 -1.05
C LYS A 348 -40.16 13.52 0.13
N ASP A 349 -39.78 12.25 -0.05
CA ASP A 349 -39.08 11.49 0.99
C ASP A 349 -37.70 12.10 1.25
N GLU A 350 -37.05 12.64 0.22
CA GLU A 350 -35.77 13.35 0.32
C GLU A 350 -35.89 14.61 1.20
N LEU A 351 -36.95 15.40 1.00
CA LEU A 351 -37.26 16.57 1.84
C LEU A 351 -37.45 16.21 3.32
N GLU A 352 -38.13 15.09 3.61
CA GLU A 352 -38.35 14.62 4.98
C GLU A 352 -37.05 14.06 5.59
N ALA A 353 -36.22 13.41 4.79
CA ALA A 353 -34.95 12.81 5.21
C ALA A 353 -33.88 13.83 5.62
N HIS A 354 -33.96 15.09 5.17
CA HIS A 354 -33.06 16.17 5.63
C HIS A 354 -33.07 16.37 7.15
N SER A 355 -34.15 15.98 7.84
CA SER A 355 -34.23 16.02 9.31
C SER A 355 -33.17 15.14 10.01
N LEU A 356 -32.61 14.15 9.32
CA LEU A 356 -31.55 13.26 9.83
C LEU A 356 -30.22 13.97 10.07
N TRP A 357 -30.03 15.19 9.55
CA TRP A 357 -28.86 16.01 9.86
C TRP A 357 -28.72 16.28 11.37
N ASN A 358 -29.83 16.28 12.09
CA ASN A 358 -29.89 16.48 13.54
C ASN A 358 -29.19 15.37 14.34
N LEU A 359 -28.88 14.22 13.73
CA LEU A 359 -28.10 13.14 14.35
C LEU A 359 -26.65 13.56 14.64
N GLY A 360 -26.15 14.61 13.97
CA GLY A 360 -24.80 15.12 14.19
C GLY A 360 -23.70 14.14 13.80
N LEU A 361 -23.94 13.37 12.74
CA LEU A 361 -22.98 12.43 12.12
C LEU A 361 -22.49 12.89 10.74
N GLY A 362 -22.84 14.12 10.33
CA GLY A 362 -22.52 14.66 9.01
C GLY A 362 -23.74 14.73 8.09
N GLU A 363 -23.48 15.02 6.82
CA GLU A 363 -24.48 15.06 5.76
C GLU A 363 -25.09 13.65 5.52
N PRO A 364 -26.43 13.49 5.53
CA PRO A 364 -27.07 12.25 5.16
C PRO A 364 -27.02 12.04 3.64
N HIS A 365 -26.60 10.85 3.22
CA HIS A 365 -26.64 10.43 1.82
C HIS A 365 -27.93 9.66 1.54
N PHE A 366 -28.76 10.21 0.64
CA PHE A 366 -30.07 9.67 0.31
C PHE A 366 -29.97 8.57 -0.74
N ILE A 367 -30.51 7.39 -0.44
CA ILE A 367 -30.55 6.27 -1.36
C ILE A 367 -31.88 5.54 -1.32
N SER A 368 -32.17 4.82 -2.40
CA SER A 368 -33.12 3.71 -2.39
C SER A 368 -32.38 2.44 -2.79
N ALA A 369 -31.94 1.64 -1.81
CA ALA A 369 -31.22 0.40 -2.09
C ALA A 369 -32.07 -0.60 -2.91
N ALA A 370 -33.39 -0.61 -2.69
CA ALA A 370 -34.32 -1.48 -3.41
C ALA A 370 -34.47 -1.06 -4.88
N HIS A 371 -34.59 0.24 -5.15
CA HIS A 371 -34.83 0.77 -6.50
C HIS A 371 -33.57 1.25 -7.22
N GLY A 372 -32.41 1.25 -6.56
CA GLY A 372 -31.11 1.64 -7.12
C GLY A 372 -30.87 3.15 -7.25
N ARG A 373 -31.76 4.00 -6.72
CA ARG A 373 -31.59 5.47 -6.71
C ARG A 373 -30.42 5.84 -5.78
N GLY A 374 -29.47 6.63 -6.28
CA GLY A 374 -28.33 7.16 -5.52
C GLY A 374 -27.26 6.14 -5.11
N SER A 375 -27.39 4.85 -5.47
CA SER A 375 -26.44 3.83 -5.04
C SER A 375 -25.09 3.91 -5.76
N GLY A 376 -25.04 4.41 -6.99
CA GLY A 376 -23.79 4.63 -7.74
C GLY A 376 -22.97 5.77 -7.12
N ASP A 377 -23.61 6.93 -6.93
CA ASP A 377 -22.97 8.09 -6.28
C ASP A 377 -22.49 7.74 -4.86
N LEU A 378 -23.28 6.95 -4.12
CA LEU A 378 -22.86 6.43 -2.82
C LEU A 378 -21.60 5.55 -2.93
N LEU A 379 -21.53 4.64 -3.90
CA LEU A 379 -20.36 3.80 -4.11
C LEU A 379 -19.13 4.63 -4.50
N ASP A 380 -19.28 5.67 -5.32
CA ASP A 380 -18.19 6.59 -5.64
C ASP A 380 -17.65 7.29 -4.38
N LEU A 381 -18.55 7.76 -3.51
CA LEU A 381 -18.19 8.37 -2.22
C LEU A 381 -17.51 7.39 -1.27
N ILE A 382 -18.03 6.16 -1.16
CA ILE A 382 -17.42 5.09 -0.36
C ILE A 382 -15.99 4.86 -0.83
N VAL A 383 -15.79 4.62 -2.13
CA VAL A 383 -14.49 4.30 -2.70
C VAL A 383 -13.50 5.47 -2.68
N ALA A 384 -14.00 6.71 -2.63
CA ALA A 384 -13.18 7.91 -2.42
C ALA A 384 -12.71 8.07 -0.96
N GLN A 385 -13.51 7.62 0.02
CA GLN A 385 -13.18 7.71 1.45
C GLN A 385 -12.41 6.50 1.98
N LEU A 386 -12.47 5.36 1.29
CA LEU A 386 -11.67 4.21 1.68
C LEU A 386 -10.18 4.52 1.54
N PRO A 387 -9.33 4.03 2.47
CA PRO A 387 -7.91 4.06 2.26
C PRO A 387 -7.61 3.40 0.91
N GLU A 388 -6.72 3.99 0.13
CA GLU A 388 -6.34 3.40 -1.15
C GLU A 388 -5.77 2.00 -0.93
N VAL A 389 -6.61 1.01 -1.14
CA VAL A 389 -6.22 -0.38 -1.25
C VAL A 389 -7.06 -0.92 -2.40
N GLY A 390 -6.39 -1.20 -3.49
CA GLY A 390 -7.02 -1.50 -4.77
C GLY A 390 -5.93 -1.58 -5.81
N GLN A 391 -5.99 -2.64 -6.62
CA GLN A 391 -5.00 -3.13 -7.57
C GLN A 391 -4.25 -2.02 -8.31
N SER A 392 -3.09 -1.60 -7.80
CA SER A 392 -2.08 -0.99 -8.64
C SER A 392 -1.25 -2.12 -9.23
N ARG A 393 -1.73 -2.57 -10.40
CA ARG A 393 -0.98 -3.07 -11.57
C ARG A 393 0.54 -3.09 -11.34
N MET A 394 1.17 -4.25 -11.55
CA MET A 394 2.61 -4.53 -11.43
C MET A 394 3.47 -3.27 -11.66
N ASP A 395 4.06 -2.75 -10.58
CA ASP A 395 5.15 -1.77 -10.66
C ASP A 395 6.37 -2.39 -10.01
N ASP A 396 6.93 -3.38 -10.70
CA ASP A 396 8.18 -4.05 -10.38
C ASP A 396 9.42 -3.14 -10.55
N GLY A 397 9.21 -1.82 -10.59
CA GLY A 397 10.22 -0.79 -10.77
C GLY A 397 10.59 -0.51 -12.24
N TYR A 398 10.03 -1.28 -13.19
CA TYR A 398 10.28 -1.06 -14.61
C TYR A 398 9.28 -0.07 -15.21
N ARG A 399 9.82 0.87 -15.99
CA ARG A 399 9.01 1.84 -16.73
C ARG A 399 8.19 1.12 -17.81
N ARG A 400 6.95 1.58 -18.03
CA ARG A 400 5.96 0.87 -18.85
C ARG A 400 5.79 1.49 -20.22
N ILE A 401 5.89 0.65 -21.26
CA ILE A 401 5.72 1.03 -22.67
C ILE A 401 4.53 0.28 -23.27
N ALA A 402 3.61 0.99 -23.92
CA ALA A 402 2.62 0.39 -24.81
C ALA A 402 2.97 0.62 -26.28
N ILE A 403 2.75 -0.37 -27.14
CA ILE A 403 2.82 -0.21 -28.60
C ILE A 403 1.40 -0.22 -29.16
N VAL A 404 0.96 0.91 -29.70
CA VAL A 404 -0.40 1.10 -30.24
C VAL A 404 -0.37 1.45 -31.73
N GLY A 405 -1.52 1.39 -32.37
CA GLY A 405 -1.68 1.67 -33.81
C GLY A 405 -2.62 0.66 -34.50
N ARG A 406 -3.06 1.01 -35.71
CA ARG A 406 -4.00 0.18 -36.49
C ARG A 406 -3.47 -1.24 -36.79
N PRO A 407 -4.34 -2.21 -37.11
CA PRO A 407 -3.89 -3.53 -37.58
C PRO A 407 -2.89 -3.41 -38.75
N ASN A 408 -1.93 -4.34 -38.83
CA ASN A 408 -0.96 -4.47 -39.93
C ASN A 408 0.03 -3.30 -40.19
N VAL A 409 0.09 -2.31 -39.30
CA VAL A 409 1.12 -1.24 -39.33
C VAL A 409 2.52 -1.72 -38.90
N GLY A 410 2.64 -2.96 -38.41
CA GLY A 410 3.92 -3.60 -38.06
C GLY A 410 4.31 -3.57 -36.56
N LYS A 411 3.34 -3.38 -35.65
CA LYS A 411 3.55 -3.44 -34.19
C LYS A 411 4.28 -4.71 -33.72
N SER A 412 3.90 -5.89 -34.24
CA SER A 412 4.52 -7.16 -33.86
C SER A 412 5.96 -7.29 -34.34
N SER A 413 6.25 -6.76 -35.53
CA SER A 413 7.62 -6.71 -36.06
C SER A 413 8.49 -5.78 -35.21
N LEU A 414 7.95 -4.63 -34.78
CA LEU A 414 8.64 -3.70 -33.90
C LEU A 414 8.90 -4.30 -32.51
N LEU A 415 7.90 -4.95 -31.91
CA LEU A 415 8.05 -5.65 -30.63
C LEU A 415 9.14 -6.73 -30.72
N ASN A 416 9.15 -7.54 -31.79
CA ASN A 416 10.16 -8.57 -32.00
C ASN A 416 11.57 -7.99 -32.19
N SER A 417 11.68 -6.83 -32.86
CA SER A 417 12.95 -6.11 -32.99
C SER A 417 13.49 -5.67 -31.63
N PHE A 418 12.63 -5.18 -30.74
CA PHE A 418 13.01 -4.86 -29.37
C PHE A 418 13.31 -6.12 -28.56
N ALA A 419 12.52 -7.18 -28.67
CA ALA A 419 12.74 -8.43 -27.91
C ALA A 419 13.99 -9.22 -28.34
N GLY A 420 14.64 -8.83 -29.44
CA GLY A 420 15.92 -9.37 -29.92
C GLY A 420 17.15 -8.74 -29.24
N THR A 421 16.99 -7.62 -28.52
CA THR A 421 17.99 -7.14 -27.57
C THR A 421 17.78 -7.90 -26.25
N THR A 422 18.87 -8.37 -25.65
CA THR A 422 18.96 -9.37 -24.56
C THR A 422 17.75 -9.39 -23.61
N ARG A 423 17.16 -10.57 -23.39
CA ARG A 423 16.05 -10.75 -22.44
C ARG A 423 16.58 -10.85 -21.02
N ALA A 424 16.00 -10.12 -20.08
CA ALA A 424 16.15 -10.42 -18.66
C ALA A 424 15.38 -11.72 -18.34
N LEU A 425 16.10 -12.77 -17.96
CA LEU A 425 15.50 -13.98 -17.40
C LEU A 425 14.98 -13.63 -16.00
N VAL A 426 13.68 -13.80 -15.75
CA VAL A 426 13.11 -13.74 -14.41
C VAL A 426 13.17 -15.15 -13.82
N ASP A 427 13.66 -15.26 -12.57
CA ASP A 427 13.64 -16.50 -11.81
C ASP A 427 12.22 -16.74 -11.29
N ASP A 428 11.63 -17.88 -11.64
CA ASP A 428 10.24 -18.26 -11.33
C ASP A 428 10.12 -18.67 -9.85
N ALA A 429 9.85 -17.71 -8.96
CA ALA A 429 9.41 -18.02 -7.60
C ALA A 429 7.91 -18.35 -7.58
N GLU A 430 7.57 -19.56 -7.13
CA GLU A 430 6.21 -20.12 -7.05
C GLU A 430 5.25 -19.21 -6.27
N GLY A 431 4.10 -18.85 -6.88
CA GLY A 431 2.98 -18.22 -6.18
C GLY A 431 2.35 -17.00 -6.82
N THR A 432 2.75 -16.57 -8.01
CA THR A 432 2.02 -15.53 -8.74
C THR A 432 0.86 -16.14 -9.51
N THR A 433 -0.37 -15.72 -9.21
CA THR A 433 -1.48 -15.86 -10.16
C THR A 433 -1.10 -15.09 -11.42
N ARG A 434 -0.74 -15.85 -12.45
CA ARG A 434 -0.30 -15.38 -13.76
C ARG A 434 -1.32 -14.43 -14.39
N ASP A 435 -0.93 -13.19 -14.65
CA ASP A 435 -1.39 -12.45 -15.84
C ASP A 435 -0.35 -12.67 -16.95
N PRO A 436 -0.63 -13.51 -17.97
CA PRO A 436 0.39 -14.07 -18.87
C PRO A 436 0.71 -13.21 -20.11
N ILE A 437 0.81 -11.87 -19.99
CA ILE A 437 0.69 -11.00 -21.18
C ILE A 437 1.77 -9.90 -21.33
N ASP A 438 2.59 -9.61 -20.32
CA ASP A 438 3.57 -8.51 -20.39
C ASP A 438 5.01 -9.03 -20.54
N GLU A 439 5.86 -8.31 -21.27
CA GLU A 439 7.26 -8.70 -21.56
C GLU A 439 8.25 -7.68 -21.00
N LEU A 440 9.33 -8.17 -20.38
CA LEU A 440 10.47 -7.33 -19.98
C LEU A 440 11.53 -7.34 -21.09
N ILE A 441 11.92 -6.15 -21.55
CA ILE A 441 12.87 -5.97 -22.65
C ILE A 441 13.93 -4.95 -22.25
N ASP A 442 15.21 -5.29 -22.45
CA ASP A 442 16.33 -4.37 -22.24
C ASP A 442 16.50 -3.46 -23.46
N ILE A 443 16.39 -2.15 -23.22
CA ILE A 443 16.62 -1.11 -24.22
C ILE A 443 17.72 -0.20 -23.69
N GLY A 444 18.93 -0.33 -24.24
CA GLY A 444 20.11 0.36 -23.75
C GLY A 444 20.61 -0.24 -22.43
N ASP A 445 20.75 0.60 -21.40
CA ASP A 445 21.17 0.24 -20.04
C ASP A 445 19.99 0.04 -19.07
N LYS A 446 18.76 0.08 -19.57
CA LYS A 446 17.53 0.01 -18.78
C LYS A 446 16.59 -1.08 -19.26
N THR A 447 15.94 -1.74 -18.31
CA THR A 447 14.88 -2.71 -18.56
C THR A 447 13.52 -2.02 -18.56
N TRP A 448 12.70 -2.32 -19.55
CA TRP A 448 11.36 -1.75 -19.75
C TRP A 448 10.32 -2.85 -19.80
N ARG A 449 9.11 -2.56 -19.29
CA ARG A 449 7.96 -3.47 -19.33
C ARG A 449 7.05 -3.09 -20.49
N PHE A 450 6.92 -3.99 -21.45
CA PHE A 450 5.96 -3.88 -22.54
C PHE A 450 4.64 -4.49 -22.11
N ILE A 451 3.59 -3.66 -22.10
CA ILE A 451 2.26 -4.05 -21.65
C ILE A 451 1.36 -4.52 -22.81
N ASP A 452 0.48 -5.47 -22.53
CA ASP A 452 -0.51 -6.02 -23.48
C ASP A 452 0.11 -6.67 -24.75
N THR A 453 1.24 -7.38 -24.63
CA THR A 453 1.95 -7.96 -25.80
C THR A 453 1.25 -9.18 -26.42
N ALA A 454 0.41 -9.88 -25.66
CA ALA A 454 -0.37 -11.01 -26.16
C ALA A 454 -1.38 -10.60 -27.25
N GLY A 455 -1.93 -9.39 -27.21
CA GLY A 455 -2.78 -8.84 -28.27
C GLY A 455 -2.04 -8.61 -29.58
N ILE A 456 -0.75 -8.26 -29.50
CA ILE A 456 0.17 -8.06 -30.63
C ILE A 456 0.55 -9.41 -31.26
N ARG A 457 0.76 -10.45 -30.45
CA ARG A 457 1.11 -11.81 -30.91
C ARG A 457 -0.08 -12.59 -31.47
N ARG A 458 -1.28 -12.49 -30.88
CA ARG A 458 -2.48 -13.24 -31.31
C ARG A 458 -2.98 -12.83 -32.70
N ARG A 459 -2.80 -11.54 -33.07
CA ARG A 459 -3.15 -11.02 -34.40
C ARG A 459 -2.23 -11.50 -35.54
N ALA A 460 -1.08 -12.10 -35.22
CA ALA A 460 -0.25 -12.76 -36.23
C ALA A 460 -0.87 -14.08 -36.72
N HIS A 461 -1.82 -14.67 -35.96
CA HIS A 461 -2.36 -16.00 -36.25
C HIS A 461 -3.89 -16.10 -36.35
N GLN A 462 -4.70 -15.13 -35.88
CA GLN A 462 -6.16 -15.15 -36.07
C GLN A 462 -6.73 -13.72 -36.22
N ALA A 463 -7.41 -13.48 -37.35
CA ALA A 463 -8.02 -12.20 -37.73
C ALA A 463 -9.55 -12.21 -37.57
N SER A 464 -10.08 -12.69 -36.44
CA SER A 464 -11.53 -12.63 -36.18
C SER A 464 -11.84 -12.38 -34.71
N GLY A 465 -11.99 -11.10 -34.37
CA GLY A 465 -12.53 -10.63 -33.10
C GLY A 465 -13.01 -9.20 -33.28
N SER A 466 -14.24 -8.91 -32.86
CA SER A 466 -14.97 -7.67 -33.16
C SER A 466 -14.22 -6.40 -32.76
N ASP A 467 -14.25 -5.39 -33.64
CA ASP A 467 -13.55 -4.09 -33.52
C ASP A 467 -13.77 -3.38 -32.18
N TYR A 468 -14.92 -3.61 -31.52
CA TYR A 468 -15.24 -3.08 -30.19
C TYR A 468 -14.21 -3.48 -29.10
N TYR A 469 -13.77 -4.74 -29.08
CA TYR A 469 -12.76 -5.21 -28.10
C TYR A 469 -11.34 -4.78 -28.44
N ALA A 470 -11.10 -4.25 -29.64
CA ALA A 470 -9.81 -3.68 -30.02
C ALA A 470 -9.64 -2.28 -29.43
N ALA A 471 -10.70 -1.46 -29.49
CA ALA A 471 -10.69 -0.09 -28.95
C ALA A 471 -10.49 -0.06 -27.43
N LEU A 472 -11.28 -0.83 -26.68
CA LEU A 472 -11.18 -0.91 -25.21
C LEU A 472 -9.81 -1.43 -24.73
N ARG A 473 -9.16 -2.28 -25.52
CA ARG A 473 -7.79 -2.74 -25.22
C ARG A 473 -6.75 -1.66 -25.47
N THR A 474 -6.87 -0.92 -26.57
CA THR A 474 -5.97 0.20 -26.86
C THR A 474 -6.07 1.27 -25.79
N GLU A 475 -7.29 1.61 -25.35
CA GLU A 475 -7.52 2.56 -24.25
C GLU A 475 -6.87 2.07 -22.94
N ARG A 476 -7.12 0.82 -22.53
CA ARG A 476 -6.47 0.21 -21.36
C ARG A 476 -4.95 0.18 -21.47
N ALA A 477 -4.39 -0.10 -22.64
CA ALA A 477 -2.94 -0.10 -22.84
C ALA A 477 -2.35 1.32 -22.68
N ILE A 478 -3.04 2.35 -23.17
CA ILE A 478 -2.62 3.75 -23.03
C ILE A 478 -2.68 4.19 -21.55
N GLU A 479 -3.78 3.90 -20.85
CA GLU A 479 -3.92 4.22 -19.42
C GLU A 479 -2.78 3.63 -18.58
N ASN A 480 -2.34 2.42 -18.96
CA ASN A 480 -1.33 1.64 -18.24
C ASN A 480 0.11 2.01 -18.58
N ALA A 481 0.32 2.66 -19.71
CA ALA A 481 1.64 3.10 -20.14
C ALA A 481 2.08 4.38 -19.43
N GLU A 482 3.39 4.55 -19.35
CA GLU A 482 4.00 5.86 -19.13
C GLU A 482 4.45 6.46 -20.46
N VAL A 483 4.95 5.60 -21.36
CA VAL A 483 5.34 5.94 -22.73
C VAL A 483 4.51 5.12 -23.71
N VAL A 484 3.88 5.77 -24.66
CA VAL A 484 3.11 5.14 -25.74
C VAL A 484 3.86 5.32 -27.05
N ILE A 485 4.19 4.20 -27.70
CA ILE A 485 4.74 4.17 -29.06
C ILE A 485 3.58 3.98 -30.03
N MET A 486 3.19 5.05 -30.72
CA MET A 486 2.21 5.01 -31.80
C MET A 486 2.90 4.63 -33.11
N VAL A 487 2.56 3.46 -33.66
CA VAL A 487 3.15 2.97 -34.92
C VAL A 487 2.23 3.32 -36.08
N LEU A 488 2.75 4.10 -37.01
CA LEU A 488 2.08 4.47 -38.26
C LEU A 488 2.74 3.76 -39.44
N ASP A 489 1.95 3.43 -40.46
CA ASP A 489 2.46 2.91 -41.73
C ASP A 489 2.72 4.08 -42.67
N ALA A 490 4.00 4.39 -42.92
CA ALA A 490 4.42 5.55 -43.72
C ALA A 490 4.05 5.42 -45.21
N SER A 491 3.81 4.20 -45.69
CA SER A 491 3.46 3.95 -47.10
C SER A 491 2.02 4.35 -47.46
N VAL A 492 1.18 4.61 -46.46
CA VAL A 492 -0.24 4.95 -46.65
C VAL A 492 -0.58 6.28 -45.95
N PRO A 493 -1.67 6.96 -46.37
CA PRO A 493 -2.13 8.18 -45.70
C PRO A 493 -2.51 7.96 -44.23
N ILE A 494 -2.26 8.97 -43.39
CA ILE A 494 -2.71 9.00 -41.98
C ILE A 494 -4.25 8.98 -41.95
N THR A 495 -4.82 8.08 -41.16
CA THR A 495 -6.29 7.89 -41.11
C THR A 495 -6.91 8.57 -39.88
N GLU A 496 -8.23 8.81 -39.90
CA GLU A 496 -8.95 9.31 -38.72
C GLU A 496 -8.75 8.44 -37.47
N GLN A 497 -8.65 7.13 -37.64
CA GLN A 497 -8.41 6.22 -36.51
C GLN A 497 -7.02 6.44 -35.90
N ASP A 498 -6.01 6.79 -36.71
CA ASP A 498 -4.68 7.12 -36.20
C ASP A 498 -4.72 8.41 -35.37
N LEU A 499 -5.44 9.43 -35.86
CA LEU A 499 -5.63 10.70 -35.14
C LEU A 499 -6.38 10.50 -33.82
N ARG A 500 -7.47 9.73 -33.81
CA ARG A 500 -8.23 9.44 -32.58
C ARG A 500 -7.36 8.77 -31.49
N ILE A 501 -6.47 7.86 -31.88
CA ILE A 501 -5.56 7.21 -30.93
C ILE A 501 -4.53 8.21 -30.43
N ILE A 502 -3.99 9.08 -31.28
CA ILE A 502 -3.05 10.13 -30.89
C ILE A 502 -3.70 11.09 -29.88
N SER A 503 -4.92 11.58 -30.17
CA SER A 503 -5.68 12.44 -29.25
C SER A 503 -5.93 11.75 -27.91
N LEU A 504 -6.29 10.47 -27.91
CA LEU A 504 -6.50 9.70 -26.68
C LEU A 504 -5.23 9.61 -25.81
N VAL A 505 -4.05 9.47 -26.43
CA VAL A 505 -2.76 9.45 -25.71
C VAL A 505 -2.45 10.80 -25.08
N GLU A 506 -2.71 11.88 -25.81
CA GLU A 506 -2.50 13.25 -25.34
C GLU A 506 -3.47 13.61 -24.21
N GLU A 507 -4.77 13.34 -24.37
CA GLU A 507 -5.80 13.54 -23.35
C GLU A 507 -5.48 12.75 -22.07
N SER A 508 -4.86 11.57 -22.22
CA SER A 508 -4.41 10.73 -21.11
C SER A 508 -3.12 11.22 -20.44
N GLY A 509 -2.50 12.30 -20.93
CA GLY A 509 -1.29 12.92 -20.38
C GLY A 509 -0.04 12.02 -20.45
N LYS A 510 0.01 11.09 -21.41
CA LYS A 510 1.11 10.11 -21.54
C LYS A 510 2.20 10.64 -22.47
N ALA A 511 3.44 10.18 -22.28
CA ALA A 511 4.51 10.51 -23.21
C ALA A 511 4.27 9.78 -24.54
N LEU A 512 4.15 10.53 -25.64
CA LEU A 512 3.90 9.99 -26.97
C LEU A 512 5.20 9.92 -27.78
N VAL A 513 5.46 8.77 -28.41
CA VAL A 513 6.50 8.59 -29.42
C VAL A 513 5.85 8.07 -30.70
N ILE A 514 6.06 8.76 -31.82
CA ILE A 514 5.51 8.36 -33.11
C ILE A 514 6.57 7.63 -33.91
N GLY A 515 6.29 6.37 -34.28
CA GLY A 515 7.15 5.54 -35.11
C GLY A 515 6.58 5.39 -36.51
N MET A 516 7.23 6.00 -37.51
CA MET A 516 6.90 5.85 -38.93
C MET A 516 7.51 4.55 -39.47
N ASN A 517 6.71 3.49 -39.54
CA ASN A 517 7.14 2.15 -39.96
C ASN A 517 6.92 1.92 -41.47
N LYS A 518 7.56 0.87 -42.02
CA LYS A 518 7.58 0.56 -43.47
C LYS A 518 8.18 1.66 -44.34
N TRP A 519 9.16 2.38 -43.80
CA TRP A 519 9.85 3.46 -44.50
C TRP A 519 10.58 2.99 -45.78
N ASP A 520 10.92 1.70 -45.85
CA ASP A 520 11.48 1.04 -47.04
C ASP A 520 10.55 1.06 -48.26
N LEU A 521 9.24 1.26 -48.05
CA LEU A 521 8.23 1.35 -49.12
C LEU A 521 7.90 2.79 -49.54
N VAL A 522 8.56 3.79 -48.94
CA VAL A 522 8.28 5.22 -49.17
C VAL A 522 9.19 5.77 -50.27
N ASP A 523 8.60 6.23 -51.37
CA ASP A 523 9.29 6.96 -52.43
C ASP A 523 9.35 8.48 -52.17
N GLU A 524 10.04 9.23 -53.05
CA GLU A 524 10.20 10.69 -52.86
C GLU A 524 8.86 11.45 -52.88
N GLU A 525 7.90 11.02 -53.70
CA GLU A 525 6.57 11.62 -53.78
C GLU A 525 5.76 11.34 -52.50
N ARG A 526 5.78 10.10 -52.02
CA ARG A 526 5.13 9.72 -50.75
C ARG A 526 5.75 10.46 -49.58
N ARG A 527 7.08 10.64 -49.56
CA ARG A 527 7.76 11.40 -48.50
C ARG A 527 7.26 12.84 -48.42
N LEU A 528 7.19 13.54 -49.56
CA LEU A 528 6.69 14.92 -49.62
C LEU A 528 5.21 15.04 -49.22
N SER A 529 4.39 14.05 -49.54
CA SER A 529 2.98 14.03 -49.11
C SER A 529 2.83 13.71 -47.63
N LEU A 530 3.62 12.79 -47.08
CA LEU A 530 3.64 12.46 -45.67
C LEU A 530 4.09 13.63 -44.79
N ASP A 531 5.11 14.38 -45.20
CA ASP A 531 5.55 15.59 -44.48
C ASP A 531 4.39 16.60 -44.36
N LYS A 532 3.68 16.87 -45.47
CA LYS A 532 2.50 17.76 -45.48
C LYS A 532 1.33 17.22 -44.65
N GLU A 533 1.10 15.91 -44.66
CA GLU A 533 0.07 15.27 -43.83
C GLU A 533 0.39 15.39 -42.35
N THR A 534 1.66 15.22 -41.98
CA THR A 534 2.14 15.32 -40.60
C THR A 534 1.96 16.74 -40.09
N ASP A 535 2.45 17.74 -40.84
CA ASP A 535 2.29 19.16 -40.50
C ASP A 535 0.81 19.53 -40.32
N ARG A 536 -0.06 19.11 -41.26
CA ARG A 536 -1.47 19.49 -41.23
C ARG A 536 -2.24 18.82 -40.10
N ASN A 537 -2.00 17.54 -39.85
CA ASN A 537 -2.85 16.74 -38.97
C ASN A 537 -2.39 16.76 -37.51
N PHE A 538 -1.09 16.94 -37.25
CA PHE A 538 -0.58 17.00 -35.87
C PHE A 538 -0.70 18.40 -35.27
N ASP A 539 -0.90 19.45 -36.07
CA ASP A 539 -1.28 20.77 -35.56
C ASP A 539 -2.76 20.86 -35.11
N GLN A 540 -3.57 19.83 -35.40
CA GLN A 540 -5.01 19.80 -35.09
C GLN A 540 -5.38 18.94 -33.88
N VAL A 541 -4.42 18.16 -33.40
CA VAL A 541 -4.50 17.36 -32.18
C VAL A 541 -3.64 18.12 -31.18
#